data_AF-C4QUS8-F1
#
_entry.id   AF-C4QUS8-F1
#
_cell.length_a   1.000
_cell.length_b   1.000
_cell.length_c   1.000
_cell.angle_alpha   90.00
_cell.angle_beta   90.00
_cell.angle_gamma   90.00
#
_symmetry.space_group_name_H-M   'P 1'
#
loop_
_entity.id
_entity.type
_entity.pdbx_description
1 polymer ?
#
loop_
_entity_poly.entity_id
_entity_poly.type
_entity_poly.pdbx_seq_one_letter_code
_entity_poly.pdbx_strand_id
1 'polypeptide(L)'
;EENCIFQCPGGVTPKPDWNHKPQSNGCGSLGIEINQEYLPLTEMTKCCDAHDICYDTCNLDKEKCDLEFKRCLYKYCDGYQSAAIINT
;
A
#
# COMPACT_ATOMS: atom_id res chain seq x y z
N GLU A 1 -6.57 11.32 -9.56
CA GLU A 1 -7.30 12.51 -9.08
C GLU A 1 -6.86 12.80 -7.66
N GLU A 2 -6.37 14.00 -7.40
CA GLU A 2 -5.88 14.41 -6.07
C GLU A 2 -7.03 14.82 -5.11
N ASN A 3 -8.28 14.82 -5.57
CA ASN A 3 -9.43 15.34 -4.82
C ASN A 3 -10.66 14.42 -4.96
N CYS A 4 -10.55 13.16 -4.53
CA CYS A 4 -11.70 12.27 -4.38
C CYS A 4 -12.20 12.33 -2.93
N ILE A 5 -13.18 13.20 -2.67
CA ILE A 5 -13.75 13.40 -1.33
C ILE A 5 -15.15 12.80 -1.31
N PHE A 6 -15.33 11.72 -0.56
CA PHE A 6 -16.65 11.14 -0.30
C PHE A 6 -17.30 11.83 0.91
N GLN A 7 -18.53 12.30 0.74
CA GLN A 7 -19.35 12.83 1.84
C GLN A 7 -20.55 11.91 2.06
N CYS A 8 -20.74 11.45 3.30
CA CYS A 8 -21.91 10.65 3.63
C CYS A 8 -23.20 11.48 3.51
N PRO A 9 -24.34 10.86 3.13
CA PRO A 9 -25.63 11.53 3.12
C PRO A 9 -25.94 12.21 4.46
N GLY A 10 -26.41 13.45 4.41
CA GLY A 10 -26.71 14.23 5.63
C GLY A 10 -25.48 14.77 6.37
N GLY A 11 -24.27 14.68 5.79
CA GLY A 11 -23.05 15.25 6.38
C GLY A 11 -22.55 14.48 7.62
N VAL A 12 -23.02 13.25 7.81
CA VAL A 12 -22.57 12.41 8.93
C VAL A 12 -21.10 12.03 8.75
N THR A 13 -20.38 11.89 9.86
CA THR A 13 -19.00 11.42 9.82
C THR A 13 -18.96 9.95 9.37
N PRO A 14 -18.16 9.60 8.33
CA PRO A 14 -17.97 8.21 7.92
C PRO A 14 -17.44 7.38 9.09
N LYS A 15 -17.93 6.14 9.22
CA LYS A 15 -17.52 5.20 10.25
C LYS A 15 -17.10 3.88 9.60
N PRO A 16 -16.10 3.19 10.16
CA PRO A 16 -15.76 1.84 9.73
C PRO A 16 -16.97 0.91 9.89
N ASP A 17 -17.24 0.10 8.86
CA ASP A 17 -18.16 -1.03 8.97
C ASP A 17 -17.51 -2.11 9.86
N TRP A 18 -18.22 -2.54 10.89
CA TRP A 18 -17.74 -3.57 11.81
C TRP A 18 -17.63 -4.96 11.18
N ASN A 19 -18.29 -5.19 10.04
CA ASN A 19 -18.19 -6.44 9.29
C ASN A 19 -17.08 -6.42 8.24
N HIS A 20 -16.55 -5.23 7.91
CA HIS A 20 -15.47 -5.09 6.95
C HIS A 20 -14.14 -5.49 7.58
N LYS A 21 -13.38 -6.32 6.86
CA LYS A 21 -12.03 -6.71 7.24
C LYS A 21 -11.11 -6.26 6.11
N PRO A 22 -10.18 -5.32 6.37
CA PRO A 22 -9.23 -4.88 5.37
C PRO A 22 -8.49 -6.07 4.73
N GLN A 23 -8.39 -6.06 3.41
CA GLN A 23 -7.75 -7.12 2.64
C GLN A 23 -6.59 -6.59 1.80
N SER A 24 -5.74 -7.51 1.36
CA SER A 24 -4.68 -7.26 0.37
C SER A 24 -4.92 -8.17 -0.83
N ASN A 25 -4.61 -7.66 -2.03
CA ASN A 25 -4.46 -8.47 -3.23
C ASN A 25 -3.01 -8.45 -3.78
N GLY A 26 -2.06 -7.97 -2.97
CA GLY A 26 -0.64 -7.97 -3.29
C GLY A 26 -0.23 -6.72 -4.06
N CYS A 27 0.80 -6.83 -4.90
CA CYS A 27 1.27 -5.66 -5.64
C CYS A 27 0.47 -5.46 -6.92
N GLY A 28 -0.06 -4.25 -7.12
CA GLY A 28 -0.87 -3.96 -8.28
C GLY A 28 -1.68 -2.69 -8.14
N SER A 29 -2.29 -2.23 -9.23
CA SER A 29 -3.29 -1.15 -9.16
C SER A 29 -4.33 -1.33 -10.25
N LEU A 30 -5.55 -0.85 -10.00
CA LEU A 30 -6.64 -0.83 -10.98
C LEU A 30 -6.95 -2.21 -11.59
N GLY A 31 -6.84 -3.28 -10.78
CA GLY A 31 -7.10 -4.66 -11.21
C GLY A 31 -5.96 -5.32 -11.98
N ILE A 32 -4.80 -4.67 -12.09
CA ILE A 32 -3.56 -5.29 -12.58
C ILE A 32 -2.80 -5.83 -11.39
N GLU A 33 -2.60 -7.14 -11.35
CA GLU A 33 -1.73 -7.80 -10.37
C GLU A 33 -0.32 -8.01 -10.96
N ILE A 34 0.69 -7.68 -10.17
CA ILE A 34 2.10 -7.89 -10.49
C ILE A 34 2.51 -9.20 -9.81
N ASN A 35 2.89 -10.19 -10.61
CA ASN A 35 3.43 -11.42 -10.07
C ASN A 35 4.75 -11.13 -9.32
N GLN A 36 4.89 -11.71 -8.13
CA GLN A 36 6.05 -11.53 -7.25
C GLN A 36 7.38 -11.94 -7.91
N GLU A 37 7.38 -12.84 -8.89
CA GLU A 37 8.57 -13.22 -9.67
C GLU A 37 9.18 -12.02 -10.43
N TYR A 38 8.36 -11.03 -10.77
CA TYR A 38 8.81 -9.81 -11.45
C TYR A 38 9.27 -8.71 -10.48
N LEU A 39 9.12 -8.92 -9.17
CA LEU A 39 9.60 -7.96 -8.17
C LEU A 39 11.07 -8.24 -7.83
N PRO A 40 11.92 -7.20 -7.73
CA PRO A 40 13.33 -7.36 -7.39
C PRO A 40 13.58 -8.08 -6.06
N LEU A 41 12.63 -7.93 -5.13
CA LEU A 41 12.67 -8.51 -3.80
C LEU A 41 11.28 -8.99 -3.41
N THR A 42 11.17 -10.25 -2.98
CA THR A 42 9.94 -10.85 -2.45
C THR A 42 9.37 -10.08 -1.26
N GLU A 43 10.26 -9.40 -0.52
CA GLU A 43 9.92 -8.57 0.63
C GLU A 43 9.14 -7.30 0.26
N MET A 44 9.20 -6.85 -1.00
CA MET A 44 8.40 -5.71 -1.47
C MET A 44 6.90 -6.02 -1.48
N THR A 45 6.49 -7.28 -1.61
CA THR A 45 5.08 -7.68 -1.49
C THR A 45 4.50 -7.29 -0.14
N LYS A 46 5.30 -7.34 0.94
CA LYS A 46 4.86 -6.92 2.28
C LYS A 46 4.53 -5.42 2.35
N CYS A 47 5.20 -4.59 1.54
CA CYS A 47 4.87 -3.18 1.43
C CYS A 47 3.55 -2.97 0.71
N CYS A 48 3.28 -3.74 -0.35
CA CYS A 48 2.00 -3.70 -1.06
C CYS A 48 0.86 -4.17 -0.16
N ASP A 49 1.04 -5.30 0.55
CA ASP A 49 0.02 -5.82 1.46
C ASP A 49 -0.38 -4.81 2.55
N ALA A 50 0.61 -4.12 3.12
CA ALA A 50 0.36 -3.07 4.09
C ALA A 50 -0.32 -1.83 3.48
N HIS A 51 -0.01 -1.51 2.22
CA HIS A 51 -0.61 -0.38 1.50
C HIS A 51 -2.08 -0.66 1.15
N ASP A 52 -2.38 -1.86 0.64
CA ASP A 52 -3.75 -2.29 0.35
C ASP A 52 -4.62 -2.26 1.60
N ILE A 53 -4.15 -2.84 2.70
CA ILE A 53 -4.83 -2.80 4.00
C ILE A 53 -5.07 -1.35 4.44
N CYS A 54 -4.11 -0.45 4.20
CA CYS A 54 -4.24 0.96 4.56
C CYS A 54 -5.36 1.63 3.75
N TYR A 55 -5.40 1.39 2.45
CA TYR A 55 -6.43 1.92 1.55
C TYR A 55 -7.81 1.33 1.82
N ASP A 56 -7.87 0.06 2.20
CA ASP A 56 -9.12 -0.64 2.51
C ASP A 56 -9.64 -0.33 3.92
N THR A 57 -8.87 0.39 4.74
CA THR A 57 -9.30 0.84 6.07
C THR A 57 -9.96 2.21 6.00
N CYS A 58 -11.27 2.22 6.27
CA CYS A 58 -12.06 3.46 6.35
C CYS A 58 -11.43 4.49 7.30
N ASN A 59 -11.42 5.76 6.88
CA ASN A 59 -10.87 6.91 7.61
C ASN A 59 -9.33 6.92 7.78
N LEU A 60 -8.59 6.09 7.05
CA LEU A 60 -7.15 6.32 6.89
C LEU A 60 -6.87 7.39 5.83
N ASP A 61 -5.82 8.15 6.11
CA ASP A 61 -5.35 9.24 5.26
C ASP A 61 -4.52 8.69 4.10
N LYS A 62 -4.92 9.05 2.87
CA LYS A 62 -4.28 8.55 1.66
C LYS A 62 -2.82 8.95 1.59
N GLU A 63 -2.50 10.21 1.85
CA GLU A 63 -1.12 10.72 1.80
C GLU A 63 -0.23 10.00 2.81
N LYS A 64 -0.76 9.70 4.00
CA LYS A 64 -0.06 8.88 4.99
C LYS A 64 0.18 7.46 4.49
N CYS A 65 -0.84 6.79 3.92
CA CYS A 65 -0.68 5.45 3.35
C CYS A 65 0.41 5.44 2.27
N ASP A 66 0.40 6.42 1.36
CA ASP A 66 1.37 6.53 0.26
C ASP A 66 2.78 6.84 0.75
N LEU A 67 2.91 7.68 1.77
CA LEU A 67 4.19 8.03 2.38
C LEU A 67 4.82 6.81 3.07
N GLU A 68 4.03 6.05 3.84
CA GLU A 68 4.50 4.82 4.50
C GLU A 68 4.85 3.74 3.48
N PHE A 69 4.05 3.58 2.43
CA PHE A 69 4.36 2.67 1.32
C PHE A 69 5.69 3.03 0.65
N LYS A 70 5.88 4.31 0.31
CA LYS A 70 7.16 4.80 -0.23
C LYS A 70 8.31 4.49 0.72
N ARG A 71 8.20 4.83 2.01
CA ARG A 71 9.25 4.54 3.01
C ARG A 71 9.58 3.05 3.09
N CYS A 72 8.56 2.19 3.05
CA CYS A 72 8.73 0.74 3.04
C CYS A 72 9.55 0.28 1.83
N LEU A 73 9.19 0.70 0.62
CA LEU A 73 9.91 0.34 -0.60
C LEU A 73 11.37 0.83 -0.58
N TYR A 74 11.61 2.08 -0.18
CA TYR A 74 12.98 2.65 -0.15
C TYR A 74 13.90 1.90 0.81
N LYS A 75 13.39 1.45 1.97
CA LYS A 75 14.15 0.62 2.90
C LYS A 75 14.72 -0.63 2.24
N TYR A 76 13.93 -1.27 1.35
CA TYR A 76 14.39 -2.44 0.61
C TYR A 76 15.31 -2.08 -0.56
N CYS A 77 15.11 -0.93 -1.22
CA CYS A 77 16.03 -0.43 -2.23
C CYS A 77 17.44 -0.16 -1.68
N ASP A 78 17.52 0.49 -0.51
CA ASP A 78 18.80 0.79 0.16
C ASP A 78 19.51 -0.51 0.57
N GLY A 79 18.75 -1.48 1.10
CA GLY A 79 19.26 -2.81 1.41
C GLY A 79 19.73 -3.57 0.16
N TYR A 80 19.00 -3.46 -0.95
CA TYR A 80 19.36 -4.10 -2.21
C TYR A 80 20.65 -3.55 -2.81
N GLN A 81 20.82 -2.23 -2.84
CA GLN A 81 22.07 -1.61 -3.30
C GLN A 81 23.25 -2.10 -2.48
N SER A 82 23.09 -2.16 -1.15
CA SER A 82 24.16 -2.67 -0.29
C SER A 82 24.52 -4.11 -0.63
N ALA A 83 23.53 -5.02 -0.78
CA ALA A 83 23.74 -6.43 -1.11
C ALA A 83 24.32 -6.68 -2.52
N ALA A 84 23.91 -5.90 -3.52
CA ALA A 84 24.43 -6.01 -4.88
C ALA A 84 25.91 -5.61 -4.95
N ILE A 85 26.34 -4.61 -4.18
CA ILE A 85 27.74 -4.17 -4.11
C ILE A 85 28.63 -5.21 -3.40
N ILE A 86 28.12 -5.97 -2.43
CA ILE A 86 28.92 -7.03 -1.74
C ILE A 86 29.09 -8.29 -2.61
N ASN A 87 28.21 -8.50 -3.58
CA ASN A 87 28.23 -9.66 -4.47
C ASN A 87 28.92 -9.36 -5.82
N THR A 88 29.62 -8.22 -5.94
CA THR A 88 30.52 -7.87 -7.07
C THR A 88 31.96 -7.82 -6.60
#